data_AF-A0A4S4MSH0-F1
#
_entry.id   AF-A0A4S4MSH0-F1
#
_cell.length_a   1.000
_cell.length_b   1.000
_cell.length_c   1.000
_cell.angle_alpha   90.00
_cell.angle_beta   90.00
_cell.angle_gamma   90.00
#
_symmetry.space_group_name_H-M   'P 1'
#
loop_
_entity.id
_entity.type
_entity.pdbx_description
1 polymer ?
#
loop_
_entity_poly.entity_id
_entity_poly.type
_entity_poly.pdbx_seq_one_letter_code
_entity_poly.pdbx_strand_id
1 'polypeptide(L)'
;MVIHPGVYLKAQQEMDRVVGSTRLPESEDREDLPYLNAVIKETYRWHVAVPLGVPHATSEDDEFKGCRIPGGTMVIANLWGMSQDEEVYPDPEAFLPERFMVAPGETEHMDPKTFVFGFGRRLCPGREFADSCIFLVLASIIATMDIFKPKDGAGRDITPKPVFTDGFTSRPQDFECSLVPRSRQARDLIEQQDTDVVFATQSLVADRDSERGI
;
A
#
# COMPACT_ATOMS: atom_id res chain seq x y z
N MET A 1 -10.06 -2.29 1.79
CA MET A 1 -11.02 -1.30 2.31
C MET A 1 -12.47 -1.70 2.10
N VAL A 2 -12.92 -2.09 0.89
CA VAL A 2 -14.32 -2.56 0.63
C VAL A 2 -14.83 -3.59 1.64
N ILE A 3 -13.99 -4.56 2.01
CA ILE A 3 -14.33 -5.63 2.96
C ILE A 3 -14.08 -5.26 4.44
N HIS A 4 -13.46 -4.11 4.70
CA HIS A 4 -13.16 -3.57 6.04
C HIS A 4 -13.65 -2.12 6.17
N PRO A 5 -14.96 -1.86 6.01
CA PRO A 5 -15.50 -0.50 6.00
C PRO A 5 -15.27 0.26 7.31
N GLY A 6 -15.22 -0.44 8.46
CA GLY A 6 -14.91 0.17 9.75
C GLY A 6 -13.48 0.71 9.84
N VAL A 7 -12.51 0.02 9.22
CA VAL A 7 -11.13 0.51 9.12
C VAL A 7 -11.07 1.73 8.21
N TYR A 8 -11.76 1.68 7.07
CA TYR A 8 -11.81 2.79 6.12
C TYR A 8 -12.40 4.06 6.75
N LEU A 9 -13.50 3.92 7.50
CA LEU A 9 -14.15 5.03 8.20
C LEU A 9 -13.22 5.67 9.24
N LYS A 10 -12.47 4.88 10.02
CA LYS A 10 -11.48 5.41 10.97
C LYS A 10 -10.39 6.22 10.28
N ALA A 11 -9.91 5.75 9.12
CA ALA A 11 -8.92 6.48 8.33
C ALA A 11 -9.50 7.78 7.75
N GLN A 12 -10.76 7.78 7.30
CA GLN A 12 -11.46 9.00 6.90
C GLN A 12 -11.58 10.00 8.07
N GLN A 13 -11.93 9.53 9.27
CA GLN A 13 -12.01 10.39 10.46
C GLN A 13 -10.65 11.00 10.85
N GLU A 14 -9.55 10.27 10.69
CA GLU A 14 -8.20 10.83 10.84
C GLU A 14 -7.91 11.89 9.77
N MET A 15 -8.17 11.56 8.50
CA MET A 15 -7.98 12.47 7.37
C MET A 15 -8.75 13.79 7.54
N ASP A 16 -10.02 13.70 7.95
CA ASP A 16 -10.88 14.87 8.17
C ASP A 16 -10.37 15.77 9.31
N ARG A 17 -9.71 15.18 10.32
CA ARG A 17 -9.14 15.93 11.46
C ARG A 17 -7.84 16.64 11.12
N VAL A 18 -7.00 16.01 10.29
CA VAL A 18 -5.63 16.47 10.01
C VAL A 18 -5.58 17.36 8.78
N VAL A 19 -6.16 16.90 7.66
CA VAL A 19 -6.12 17.58 6.37
C VAL A 19 -7.37 18.43 6.15
N GLY A 20 -8.52 17.95 6.63
CA GLY A 20 -9.81 18.61 6.41
C GLY A 20 -10.35 18.39 5.00
N SER A 21 -11.17 19.33 4.51
CA SER A 21 -11.88 19.19 3.22
C SER A 21 -11.46 20.20 2.14
N THR A 22 -10.54 21.11 2.44
CA THR A 22 -10.21 22.26 1.57
C THR A 22 -9.05 22.03 0.62
N ARG A 23 -8.27 20.98 0.81
CA ARG A 23 -7.12 20.61 -0.03
C ARG A 23 -6.98 19.10 -0.11
N LEU A 24 -6.16 18.62 -1.05
CA LEU A 24 -5.73 17.23 -1.08
C LEU A 24 -4.59 16.98 -0.08
N PRO A 25 -4.40 15.72 0.37
CA PRO A 25 -3.27 15.35 1.21
C PRO A 25 -1.94 15.46 0.46
N GLU A 26 -0.90 15.89 1.18
CA GLU A 26 0.47 16.02 0.69
C GLU A 26 1.40 15.06 1.46
N SER A 27 2.64 14.92 1.01
CA SER A 27 3.63 14.01 1.64
C SER A 27 3.93 14.39 3.09
N GLU A 28 3.90 15.69 3.38
CA GLU A 28 4.20 16.33 4.64
C GLU A 28 3.16 15.96 5.72
N ASP A 29 1.92 15.64 5.33
CA ASP A 29 0.86 15.22 6.26
C ASP A 29 1.10 13.83 6.86
N ARG A 30 2.05 13.05 6.30
CA ARG A 30 2.22 11.64 6.65
C ARG A 30 2.51 11.41 8.13
N GLU A 31 3.31 12.27 8.76
CA GLU A 31 3.67 12.12 10.17
C GLU A 31 2.45 12.32 11.10
N ASP A 32 1.48 13.14 10.67
CA ASP A 32 0.26 13.43 11.41
C ASP A 32 -0.89 12.43 11.13
N LEU A 33 -0.67 11.43 10.26
CA LEU A 33 -1.64 10.40 9.88
C LEU A 33 -1.23 8.99 10.35
N PRO A 34 -1.06 8.76 11.68
CA PRO A 34 -0.56 7.50 12.20
C PRO A 34 -1.45 6.29 11.88
N TYR A 35 -2.77 6.45 11.90
CA TYR A 35 -3.70 5.35 11.59
C TYR A 35 -3.65 4.98 10.10
N LEU A 36 -3.51 5.95 9.19
CA LEU A 36 -3.25 5.65 7.77
C LEU A 36 -1.92 4.90 7.59
N ASN A 37 -0.85 5.31 8.28
CA ASN A 37 0.41 4.57 8.24
C ASN A 37 0.25 3.12 8.74
N ALA A 38 -0.53 2.90 9.79
CA ALA A 38 -0.86 1.57 10.29
C ALA A 38 -1.66 0.75 9.26
N VAL A 39 -2.61 1.36 8.54
CA VAL A 39 -3.34 0.71 7.44
C VAL A 39 -2.40 0.30 6.30
N ILE A 40 -1.43 1.15 5.95
CA ILE A 40 -0.42 0.85 4.92
C ILE A 40 0.46 -0.33 5.35
N LYS A 41 0.99 -0.30 6.59
CA LYS A 41 1.78 -1.41 7.15
C LYS A 41 0.98 -2.71 7.12
N GLU A 42 -0.27 -2.69 7.58
CA GLU A 42 -1.10 -3.89 7.57
C GLU A 42 -1.42 -4.37 6.15
N THR A 43 -1.54 -3.46 5.18
CA THR A 43 -1.68 -3.83 3.77
C THR A 43 -0.44 -4.56 3.24
N TYR A 44 0.77 -4.10 3.60
CA TYR A 44 2.01 -4.78 3.23
C TYR A 44 2.14 -6.17 3.86
N ARG A 45 1.76 -6.32 5.13
CA ARG A 45 1.86 -7.57 5.88
C ARG A 45 0.81 -8.59 5.46
N TRP A 46 -0.45 -8.16 5.43
CA TRP A 46 -1.61 -9.05 5.24
C TRP A 46 -1.54 -9.80 3.91
N HIS A 47 -1.08 -9.13 2.86
CA HIS A 47 -0.85 -9.78 1.57
C HIS A 47 0.38 -9.21 0.84
N VAL A 48 1.52 -9.88 1.01
CA VAL A 48 2.80 -9.45 0.42
C VAL A 48 2.79 -9.52 -1.11
N ALA A 49 3.30 -8.48 -1.77
CA ALA A 49 3.27 -8.37 -3.23
C ALA A 49 4.13 -9.43 -3.96
N VAL A 50 5.22 -9.89 -3.34
CA VAL A 50 6.15 -10.89 -3.90
C VAL A 50 6.36 -12.01 -2.86
N PRO A 51 5.41 -12.96 -2.72
CA PRO A 51 5.39 -13.95 -1.63
C PRO A 51 6.68 -14.74 -1.38
N LEU A 52 7.43 -15.03 -2.43
CA LEU A 52 8.67 -15.80 -2.38
C LEU A 52 9.93 -14.95 -2.66
N GLY A 53 9.78 -13.62 -2.70
CA GLY A 53 10.86 -12.71 -3.05
C GLY A 53 11.46 -12.98 -4.44
N VAL A 54 12.67 -12.48 -4.67
CA VAL A 54 13.46 -12.80 -5.86
C VAL A 54 14.43 -13.93 -5.49
N PRO A 55 14.44 -15.06 -6.22
CA PRO A 55 15.41 -16.13 -5.98
C PRO A 55 16.85 -15.61 -6.10
N HIS A 56 17.67 -15.93 -5.10
CA HIS A 56 19.10 -15.69 -5.11
C HIS A 56 19.85 -17.00 -5.33
N ALA A 57 21.15 -16.92 -5.62
CA ALA A 57 22.03 -18.08 -5.62
C ALA A 57 23.29 -17.77 -4.80
N THR A 58 23.78 -18.74 -4.05
CA THR A 58 25.08 -18.64 -3.36
C THR A 58 26.20 -18.56 -4.41
N SER A 59 27.20 -17.71 -4.18
CA SER A 59 28.35 -17.58 -5.08
C SER A 59 29.42 -18.63 -4.84
N GLU A 60 29.47 -19.16 -3.62
CA GLU A 60 30.43 -20.15 -3.14
C GLU A 60 29.76 -21.01 -2.06
N ASP A 61 30.47 -22.04 -1.59
CA ASP A 61 30.02 -22.85 -0.47
C ASP A 61 29.87 -22.01 0.80
N ASP A 62 28.77 -22.19 1.52
CA ASP A 62 28.43 -21.48 2.74
C ASP A 62 27.92 -22.46 3.82
N GLU A 63 27.77 -22.00 5.05
CA GLU A 63 27.19 -22.76 6.16
C GLU A 63 26.17 -21.91 6.91
N PHE A 64 24.94 -22.41 7.05
CA PHE A 64 23.90 -21.75 7.82
C PHE A 64 23.31 -22.71 8.85
N LYS A 65 23.35 -22.33 10.13
CA LYS A 65 22.86 -23.13 11.27
C LYS A 65 23.39 -24.59 11.26
N GLY A 66 24.66 -24.77 10.91
CA GLY A 66 25.30 -26.09 10.83
C GLY A 66 25.01 -26.89 9.55
N CYS A 67 24.26 -26.32 8.60
CA CYS A 67 23.97 -26.94 7.32
C CYS A 67 24.89 -26.36 6.23
N ARG A 68 25.64 -27.23 5.54
CA ARG A 68 26.40 -26.84 4.34
C ARG A 68 25.47 -26.49 3.19
N ILE A 69 25.67 -25.32 2.60
CA ILE A 69 24.97 -24.81 1.42
C ILE A 69 25.99 -24.70 0.29
N PRO A 70 26.00 -25.62 -0.70
CA PRO A 70 26.95 -25.55 -1.80
C PRO A 70 26.84 -24.26 -2.62
N GLY A 71 27.92 -23.85 -3.27
CA GLY A 71 27.90 -22.78 -4.27
C GLY A 71 26.91 -23.06 -5.41
N GLY A 72 26.22 -22.02 -5.87
CA GLY A 72 25.16 -22.11 -6.88
C GLY A 72 23.81 -22.59 -6.34
N THR A 73 23.67 -22.81 -5.03
CA THR A 73 22.38 -23.19 -4.43
C THR A 73 21.40 -22.03 -4.51
N MET A 74 20.20 -22.32 -5.03
CA MET A 74 19.11 -21.34 -5.04
C MET A 74 18.55 -21.12 -3.63
N VAL A 75 18.46 -19.86 -3.23
CA VAL A 75 17.90 -19.43 -1.94
C VAL A 75 16.68 -18.55 -2.21
N ILE A 76 15.55 -18.95 -1.63
CA ILE A 76 14.26 -18.26 -1.77
C ILE A 76 13.83 -17.76 -0.40
N ALA A 77 13.57 -16.47 -0.27
CA ALA A 77 13.05 -15.90 0.97
C ALA A 77 11.51 -16.05 1.00
N ASN A 78 11.00 -16.81 1.97
CA ASN A 78 9.56 -17.00 2.14
C ASN A 78 8.93 -15.81 2.86
N LEU A 79 8.73 -14.70 2.14
CA LEU A 79 8.16 -13.46 2.69
C LEU A 79 6.72 -13.66 3.17
N TRP A 80 5.94 -14.51 2.48
CA TRP A 80 4.60 -14.89 2.95
C TRP A 80 4.67 -15.61 4.29
N GLY A 81 5.57 -16.59 4.43
CA GLY A 81 5.76 -17.28 5.71
C GLY A 81 6.12 -16.32 6.85
N MET A 82 6.96 -15.32 6.58
CA MET A 82 7.30 -14.28 7.56
C MET A 82 6.11 -13.39 7.91
N SER A 83 5.27 -13.04 6.93
CA SER A 83 4.14 -12.14 7.14
C SER A 83 2.95 -12.80 7.83
N GLN A 84 2.90 -14.13 7.82
CA GLN A 84 1.88 -14.97 8.46
C GLN A 84 2.38 -15.70 9.72
N ASP A 85 3.58 -15.39 10.21
CA ASP A 85 4.11 -15.99 11.44
C ASP A 85 3.29 -15.52 12.66
N GLU A 86 2.54 -16.43 13.29
CA GLU A 86 1.67 -16.13 14.44
C GLU A 86 2.43 -15.68 15.69
N GLU A 87 3.71 -16.04 15.83
CA GLU A 87 4.54 -15.57 16.95
C GLU A 87 4.90 -14.09 16.79
N VAL A 88 5.04 -13.64 15.54
CA VAL A 88 5.34 -12.24 15.20
C VAL A 88 4.05 -11.42 15.05
N TYR A 89 3.02 -12.00 14.45
CA TYR A 89 1.75 -11.38 14.11
C TYR A 89 0.56 -12.25 14.55
N PRO A 90 0.08 -12.11 15.79
CA PRO A 90 -1.11 -12.81 16.25
C PRO A 90 -2.32 -12.51 15.36
N ASP A 91 -3.13 -13.54 15.11
CA ASP A 91 -4.25 -13.53 14.16
C ASP A 91 -3.85 -12.97 12.78
N PRO A 92 -2.89 -13.59 12.08
CA PRO A 92 -2.28 -13.01 10.88
C PRO A 92 -3.25 -12.91 9.69
N GLU A 93 -4.31 -13.73 9.67
CA GLU A 93 -5.37 -13.66 8.66
C GLU A 93 -6.30 -12.44 8.85
N ALA A 94 -6.36 -11.88 10.06
CA ALA A 94 -7.17 -10.71 10.35
C ALA A 94 -6.46 -9.43 9.90
N PHE A 95 -7.18 -8.57 9.17
CA PHE A 95 -6.70 -7.23 8.81
C PHE A 95 -6.90 -6.27 9.99
N LEU A 96 -5.86 -6.08 10.79
CA LEU A 96 -5.89 -5.32 12.05
C LEU A 96 -4.80 -4.22 12.06
N PRO A 97 -5.06 -3.02 11.50
CA PRO A 97 -4.13 -1.90 11.55
C PRO A 97 -3.68 -1.55 12.97
N GLU A 98 -4.55 -1.74 13.96
CA GLU A 98 -4.28 -1.43 15.36
C GLU A 98 -3.03 -2.11 15.92
N ARG A 99 -2.55 -3.21 15.31
CA ARG A 99 -1.27 -3.84 15.69
C ARG A 99 -0.05 -2.93 15.49
N PHE A 100 -0.18 -1.90 14.65
CA PHE A 100 0.85 -0.88 14.40
C PHE A 100 0.55 0.44 15.12
N MET A 101 -0.46 0.45 15.99
CA MET A 101 -0.88 1.60 16.80
C MET A 101 -0.52 1.34 18.27
N VAL A 102 0.76 1.13 18.56
CA VAL A 102 1.20 0.86 19.93
C VAL A 102 1.25 2.13 20.78
N ALA A 103 0.86 1.97 22.05
CA ALA A 103 0.98 3.02 23.04
C ALA A 103 2.45 3.30 23.39
N PRO A 104 2.78 4.50 23.88
CA PRO A 104 4.12 4.80 24.37
C PRO A 104 4.60 3.76 25.39
N GLY A 105 5.74 3.11 25.12
CA GLY A 105 6.35 2.10 25.99
C GLY A 105 6.05 0.65 25.61
N GLU A 106 5.20 0.40 24.62
CA GLU A 106 5.01 -0.93 24.04
C GLU A 106 5.89 -1.12 22.80
N THR A 107 6.27 -2.36 22.52
CA THR A 107 7.02 -2.71 21.31
C THR A 107 6.03 -2.93 20.17
N GLU A 108 6.13 -2.13 19.11
CA GLU A 108 5.38 -2.34 17.89
C GLU A 108 5.70 -3.74 17.31
N HIS A 109 4.70 -4.37 16.70
CA HIS A 109 4.97 -5.54 15.86
C HIS A 109 6.00 -5.19 14.78
N MET A 110 6.77 -6.19 14.33
CA MET A 110 7.82 -6.01 13.32
C MET A 110 7.27 -5.21 12.12
N ASP A 111 7.95 -4.12 11.74
CA ASP A 111 7.53 -3.34 10.57
C ASP A 111 7.68 -4.20 9.30
N PRO A 112 6.60 -4.47 8.56
CA PRO A 112 6.66 -5.33 7.38
C PRO A 112 7.60 -4.79 6.30
N LYS A 113 7.85 -3.47 6.25
CA LYS A 113 8.79 -2.85 5.30
C LYS A 113 10.22 -3.40 5.42
N THR A 114 10.56 -3.98 6.58
CA THR A 114 11.87 -4.61 6.81
C THR A 114 12.10 -5.87 5.98
N PHE A 115 11.03 -6.51 5.48
CA PHE A 115 11.13 -7.72 4.66
C PHE A 115 10.36 -7.66 3.34
N VAL A 116 9.25 -6.91 3.24
CA VAL A 116 8.45 -6.86 1.99
C VAL A 116 9.19 -6.24 0.82
N PHE A 117 10.24 -5.45 1.11
CA PHE A 117 11.12 -4.85 0.11
C PHE A 117 12.41 -5.66 -0.11
N GLY A 118 12.55 -6.85 0.47
CA GLY A 118 13.73 -7.70 0.36
C GLY A 118 14.83 -7.34 1.36
N PHE A 119 16.07 -7.77 1.10
CA PHE A 119 17.15 -7.71 2.08
C PHE A 119 18.51 -7.36 1.48
N GLY A 120 19.38 -6.78 2.31
CA GLY A 120 20.81 -6.62 2.03
C GLY A 120 21.11 -5.88 0.73
N ARG A 121 22.12 -6.35 -0.02
CA ARG A 121 22.59 -5.73 -1.28
C ARG A 121 21.55 -5.70 -2.41
N ARG A 122 20.46 -6.47 -2.30
CA ARG A 122 19.38 -6.56 -3.29
C ARG A 122 18.05 -6.02 -2.75
N LEU A 123 18.10 -5.29 -1.64
CA LEU A 123 16.96 -4.55 -1.11
C LEU A 123 16.37 -3.65 -2.22
N CYS A 124 15.05 -3.62 -2.32
CA CYS A 124 14.34 -2.94 -3.40
C CYS A 124 14.83 -1.48 -3.55
N PRO A 125 15.36 -1.10 -4.72
CA PRO A 125 15.83 0.27 -4.93
C PRO A 125 14.66 1.28 -5.00
N GLY A 126 13.46 0.81 -5.35
CA GLY A 126 12.26 1.64 -5.47
C GLY A 126 11.43 1.75 -4.19
N ARG A 127 11.88 1.22 -3.05
CA ARG A 127 11.05 1.11 -1.82
C ARG A 127 10.52 2.46 -1.32
N GLU A 128 11.35 3.49 -1.29
CA GLU A 128 10.96 4.81 -0.76
C GLU A 128 9.97 5.50 -1.70
N PHE A 129 10.19 5.37 -3.01
CA PHE A 129 9.27 5.86 -4.03
C PHE A 129 7.93 5.13 -3.96
N ALA A 130 7.94 3.80 -3.92
CA ALA A 130 6.74 2.98 -3.85
C ALA A 130 5.91 3.28 -2.59
N ASP A 131 6.55 3.34 -1.43
CA ASP A 131 5.91 3.66 -0.16
C ASP A 131 5.28 5.06 -0.16
N SER A 132 6.00 6.06 -0.72
CA SER A 132 5.48 7.42 -0.86
C SER A 132 4.29 7.50 -1.81
N CYS A 133 4.36 6.83 -2.97
CA CYS A 133 3.24 6.77 -3.92
C CYS A 133 2.02 6.07 -3.31
N ILE A 134 2.22 4.96 -2.61
CA ILE A 134 1.13 4.22 -1.96
C ILE A 134 0.47 5.09 -0.89
N PHE A 135 1.26 5.80 -0.09
CA PHE A 135 0.72 6.77 0.87
C PHE A 135 -0.14 7.83 0.18
N LEU A 136 0.38 8.53 -0.83
CA LEU A 136 -0.34 9.63 -1.49
C LEU A 136 -1.62 9.15 -2.20
N VAL A 137 -1.58 7.99 -2.85
CA VAL A 137 -2.75 7.40 -3.52
C VAL A 137 -3.82 7.05 -2.49
N LEU A 138 -3.46 6.34 -1.41
CA LEU A 138 -4.42 5.96 -0.38
C LEU A 138 -4.96 7.18 0.36
N ALA A 139 -4.11 8.14 0.72
CA ALA A 139 -4.50 9.38 1.35
C ALA A 139 -5.51 10.14 0.49
N SER A 140 -5.22 10.31 -0.80
CA SER A 140 -6.12 10.99 -1.76
C SER A 140 -7.46 10.26 -1.91
N ILE A 141 -7.45 8.93 -2.02
CA ILE A 141 -8.68 8.12 -2.08
C ILE A 141 -9.51 8.31 -0.80
N ILE A 142 -8.89 8.23 0.38
CA ILE A 142 -9.55 8.40 1.67
C ILE A 142 -10.13 9.81 1.82
N ALA A 143 -9.39 10.84 1.41
CA ALA A 143 -9.82 12.23 1.47
C ALA A 143 -11.01 12.50 0.56
N THR A 144 -11.12 11.81 -0.58
CA THR A 144 -12.04 12.23 -1.65
C THR A 144 -13.16 11.24 -1.97
N MET A 145 -13.02 9.94 -1.67
CA MET A 145 -13.94 8.89 -2.09
C MET A 145 -14.57 8.13 -0.91
N ASP A 146 -15.85 7.83 -1.04
CA ASP A 146 -16.52 6.76 -0.31
C ASP A 146 -16.50 5.48 -1.14
N ILE A 147 -16.21 4.37 -0.45
CA ILE A 147 -16.09 3.04 -1.04
C ILE A 147 -17.19 2.15 -0.49
N PHE A 148 -18.07 1.69 -1.37
CA PHE A 148 -19.18 0.81 -1.00
C PHE A 148 -19.06 -0.58 -1.63
N LYS A 149 -19.60 -1.56 -0.91
CA LYS A 149 -19.83 -2.90 -1.45
C LYS A 149 -20.80 -2.82 -2.64
N PRO A 150 -20.60 -3.65 -3.68
CA PRO A 150 -21.59 -3.79 -4.74
C PRO A 150 -22.91 -4.30 -4.16
N LYS A 151 -24.02 -3.99 -4.82
CA LYS A 151 -25.37 -4.40 -4.39
C LYS A 151 -25.94 -5.41 -5.37
N ASP A 152 -26.64 -6.41 -4.85
CA ASP A 152 -27.41 -7.35 -5.67
C ASP A 152 -28.69 -6.71 -6.23
N GLY A 153 -29.43 -7.45 -7.07
CA GLY A 153 -30.71 -6.98 -7.63
C GLY A 153 -31.80 -6.68 -6.59
N ALA A 154 -31.60 -7.04 -5.32
CA ALA A 154 -32.48 -6.73 -4.19
C ALA A 154 -31.93 -5.60 -3.30
N GLY A 155 -30.81 -4.97 -3.68
CA GLY A 155 -30.19 -3.86 -2.94
C GLY A 155 -29.31 -4.27 -1.75
N ARG A 156 -29.06 -5.57 -1.56
CA ARG A 156 -28.25 -6.11 -0.46
C ARG A 156 -26.76 -6.08 -0.82
N ASP A 157 -25.92 -5.81 0.18
CA ASP A 157 -24.48 -5.75 -0.04
C ASP A 157 -23.88 -7.14 -0.34
N ILE A 158 -23.13 -7.21 -1.43
CA ILE A 158 -22.30 -8.36 -1.80
C ILE A 158 -20.90 -8.10 -1.26
N THR A 159 -20.38 -8.96 -0.40
CA THR A 159 -19.00 -8.84 0.09
C THR A 159 -18.05 -9.53 -0.89
N PRO A 160 -17.14 -8.80 -1.57
CA PRO A 160 -16.15 -9.43 -2.43
C PRO A 160 -15.26 -10.39 -1.64
N LYS A 161 -14.88 -11.51 -2.25
CA LYS A 161 -13.91 -12.42 -1.66
C LYS A 161 -12.50 -11.92 -1.98
N PRO A 162 -11.57 -11.87 -1.00
CA PRO A 162 -10.19 -11.48 -1.25
C PRO A 162 -9.45 -12.64 -1.94
N VAL A 163 -9.60 -12.75 -3.25
CA VAL A 163 -8.91 -13.74 -4.08
C VAL A 163 -7.75 -13.05 -4.79
N PHE A 164 -6.59 -13.69 -4.79
CA PHE A 164 -5.37 -13.14 -5.38
C PHE A 164 -4.87 -14.02 -6.52
N THR A 165 -4.09 -13.43 -7.42
CA THR A 165 -3.44 -14.15 -8.52
C THR A 165 -2.24 -14.92 -8.04
N ASP A 166 -2.01 -16.07 -8.67
CA ASP A 166 -0.75 -16.79 -8.61
C ASP A 166 0.28 -16.16 -9.56
N GLY A 167 1.57 -16.27 -9.23
CA GLY A 167 2.67 -15.81 -10.08
C GLY A 167 3.80 -15.17 -9.30
N PHE A 168 4.71 -14.51 -10.02
CA PHE A 168 5.84 -13.79 -9.41
C PHE A 168 5.36 -12.62 -8.53
N THR A 169 4.33 -11.89 -8.97
CA THR A 169 3.62 -10.93 -8.13
C THR A 169 2.21 -11.42 -7.82
N SER A 170 1.79 -11.28 -6.57
CA SER A 170 0.43 -11.58 -6.14
C SER A 170 -0.38 -10.30 -6.08
N ARG A 171 -1.48 -10.26 -6.84
CA ARG A 171 -2.36 -9.09 -7.00
C ARG A 171 -3.80 -9.52 -6.74
N PRO A 172 -4.67 -8.64 -6.21
CA PRO A 172 -6.10 -8.93 -6.14
C PRO A 172 -6.63 -9.28 -7.54
N GLN A 173 -7.49 -10.30 -7.64
CA GLN A 173 -8.29 -10.51 -8.83
C GLN A 173 -9.32 -9.39 -8.98
N ASP A 174 -9.84 -9.20 -10.19
CA ASP A 174 -10.88 -8.21 -10.44
C ASP A 174 -12.09 -8.44 -9.53
N PHE A 175 -12.54 -7.36 -8.90
CA PHE A 175 -13.73 -7.34 -8.05
C PHE A 175 -14.52 -6.06 -8.26
N GLU A 176 -15.82 -6.11 -8.01
CA GLU A 176 -16.69 -4.94 -8.11
C GLU A 176 -16.72 -4.16 -6.79
N CYS A 177 -16.74 -2.83 -6.90
CA CYS A 177 -17.07 -1.92 -5.82
C CYS A 177 -17.62 -0.61 -6.40
N SER A 178 -18.29 0.18 -5.56
CA SER A 178 -18.74 1.52 -5.94
C SER A 178 -17.82 2.56 -5.30
N LEU A 179 -17.32 3.48 -6.12
CA LEU A 179 -16.52 4.63 -5.71
C LEU A 179 -17.33 5.88 -5.99
N VAL A 180 -17.57 6.69 -4.97
CA VAL A 180 -18.37 7.92 -5.08
C VAL A 180 -17.64 9.05 -4.37
N PRO A 181 -17.54 10.27 -4.94
CA PRO A 181 -16.98 11.39 -4.21
C PRO A 181 -17.73 11.64 -2.89
N ARG A 182 -16.99 11.81 -1.79
CA ARG A 182 -17.55 11.99 -0.43
C ARG A 182 -18.42 13.23 -0.30
N SER A 183 -18.12 14.25 -1.09
CA SER A 183 -18.82 15.53 -1.08
C SER A 183 -18.65 16.26 -2.40
N ARG A 184 -19.41 17.34 -2.58
CA ARG A 184 -19.22 18.26 -3.71
C ARG A 184 -17.81 18.86 -3.69
N GLN A 185 -17.29 19.24 -2.52
CA GLN A 185 -15.95 19.81 -2.40
C GLN A 185 -14.86 18.81 -2.79
N ALA A 186 -15.00 17.54 -2.38
CA ALA A 186 -14.09 16.48 -2.81
C ALA A 186 -14.10 16.29 -4.34
N ARG A 187 -15.28 16.34 -4.95
CA ARG A 187 -15.41 16.31 -6.41
C ARG A 187 -14.72 17.50 -7.07
N ASP A 188 -14.94 18.71 -6.57
CA ASP A 188 -14.33 19.93 -7.11
C ASP A 188 -12.79 19.86 -7.02
N LEU A 189 -12.23 19.30 -5.93
CA LEU A 189 -10.78 19.08 -5.77
C LEU A 189 -10.21 18.08 -6.79
N ILE A 190 -10.95 17.01 -7.10
CA ILE A 190 -10.55 16.02 -8.11
C ILE A 190 -10.53 16.69 -9.50
N GLU A 191 -11.58 17.44 -9.85
CA GLU A 191 -11.71 18.07 -11.17
C GLU A 191 -10.65 19.19 -11.39
N GLN A 192 -10.22 19.86 -10.33
CA GLN A 192 -9.13 20.87 -10.41
C GLN A 192 -7.78 20.24 -10.78
N GLN A 193 -7.44 19.07 -10.23
CA GLN A 193 -6.17 18.41 -10.57
C GLN A 193 -6.11 17.89 -12.01
N ASP A 194 -7.22 17.38 -12.55
CA ASP A 194 -7.28 16.98 -13.96
C ASP A 194 -6.97 18.17 -14.88
N THR A 195 -7.40 19.37 -14.48
CA THR A 195 -7.17 20.60 -15.23
C THR A 195 -5.70 21.04 -15.13
N ASP A 196 -5.09 20.96 -13.95
CA ASP A 196 -3.67 21.34 -13.73
C ASP A 196 -2.69 20.39 -14.43
N VAL A 197 -2.99 19.09 -14.53
CA VAL A 197 -2.19 18.13 -15.30
C VAL A 197 -2.26 18.44 -16.80
N VAL A 198 -3.44 18.83 -17.30
CA VAL A 198 -3.61 19.26 -18.70
C VAL A 198 -2.81 20.54 -18.99
N PHE A 199 -2.81 21.52 -18.08
CA PHE A 199 -2.01 22.74 -18.26
C PHE A 199 -0.50 22.51 -18.10
N ALA A 200 -0.07 21.65 -17.16
CA ALA A 200 1.34 21.30 -16.98
C ALA A 200 1.90 20.52 -18.18
N THR A 201 1.11 19.60 -18.75
CA THR A 201 1.50 18.90 -19.99
C THR A 201 1.53 19.81 -21.20
N GLN A 202 0.61 20.78 -21.32
CA GLN A 202 0.66 21.79 -22.38
C GLN A 202 1.86 22.73 -22.24
N SER A 203 2.21 23.14 -21.02
CA SER A 203 3.40 23.98 -20.76
C SER A 203 4.71 23.25 -21.07
N LEU A 204 4.83 21.97 -20.71
CA LEU A 204 6.01 21.15 -21.03
C LEU A 204 6.16 20.86 -22.53
N VAL A 205 5.05 20.80 -23.28
CA VAL A 205 5.08 20.69 -24.74
C VAL A 205 5.49 22.03 -25.38
N ALA A 206 4.98 23.15 -24.88
CA ALA A 206 5.34 24.48 -25.36
C ALA A 206 6.84 24.82 -25.13
N ASP A 207 7.40 24.40 -24.00
CA ASP A 207 8.83 24.61 -23.70
C ASP A 207 9.73 23.80 -24.65
N ARG A 208 9.35 22.57 -24.99
CA ARG A 208 10.07 21.71 -25.94
C ARG A 208 10.07 22.22 -27.38
N ASP A 209 9.02 22.94 -27.77
CA ASP A 209 8.93 23.54 -29.11
C ASP A 209 9.73 24.85 -29.19
N SER A 210 9.98 25.52 -28.06
CA SER A 210 10.85 26.70 -27.99
C SER A 210 12.36 26.36 -28.05
N GLU A 211 12.76 25.18 -27.57
CA GLU A 211 14.15 24.71 -27.59
C GLU A 211 14.58 24.04 -28.91
N ARG A 212 13.64 23.81 -29.85
CA ARG A 212 13.93 23.23 -31.18
C ARG A 212 13.99 24.24 -32.32
N GLY A 213 14.00 25.53 -32.00
CA GLY A 213 14.23 26.61 -32.96
C GLY A 213 15.70 26.86 -33.26
N ILE A 214 16.36 25.93 -33.96
CA ILE A 214 17.55 26.19 -34.81
C ILE A 214 17.39 25.42 -36.11
#